data_AF-A0A6P1JEP3-F1
#
_entry.id   AF-A0A6P1JEP3-F1
#
_cell.length_a   1.000
_cell.length_b   1.000
_cell.length_c   1.000
_cell.angle_alpha   90.00
_cell.angle_beta   90.00
_cell.angle_gamma   90.00
#
_symmetry.space_group_name_H-M   'P 1'
#
loop_
_entity.id
_entity.type
_entity.pdbx_description
1 polymer ?
#
loop_
_entity_poly.entity_id
_entity_poly.type
_entity_poly.pdbx_seq_one_letter_code
_entity_poly.pdbx_strand_id
1 'polypeptide(L)'
;MTLWSLLVLLLLVPWLLRVVQRAVRRRRAADGSLEPAWAELLASARDLGIPVEDGESPRAQEALIAGALGDDEGARSVLRGLREGVERVRYAPVPAEQDAGWRAASTVVAGLRASVGTGARLTAAVAPRSVLPGLARTRRPRSDL
;
A
#
# COMPACT_ATOMS: atom_id res chain seq x y z
N MET A 1 28.92 -5.08 -0.59
CA MET A 1 28.36 -4.03 0.30
C MET A 1 26.97 -3.52 -0.15
N THR A 2 26.24 -4.25 -1.00
CA THR A 2 24.91 -3.82 -1.51
C THR A 2 23.77 -4.65 -0.94
N LEU A 3 23.99 -5.96 -0.73
CA LEU A 3 22.98 -6.89 -0.22
C LEU A 3 22.54 -6.56 1.22
N TRP A 4 23.49 -6.16 2.08
CA TRP A 4 23.22 -5.77 3.45
C TRP A 4 22.42 -4.47 3.52
N SER A 5 22.77 -3.50 2.67
CA SER A 5 22.06 -2.23 2.56
C SER A 5 20.63 -2.43 2.06
N LEU A 6 20.43 -3.29 1.06
CA LEU A 6 19.09 -3.67 0.58
C LEU A 6 18.26 -4.37 1.65
N LEU A 7 18.87 -5.25 2.44
CA LEU A 7 18.19 -5.96 3.53
C LEU A 7 17.79 -5.02 4.68
N VAL A 8 18.72 -4.14 5.08
CA VAL A 8 18.48 -3.12 6.10
C VAL A 8 17.41 -2.14 5.63
N LEU A 9 17.44 -1.72 4.36
CA LEU A 9 16.41 -0.90 3.75
C LEU A 9 15.04 -1.62 3.75
N LEU A 10 15.00 -2.90 3.39
CA LEU A 10 13.79 -3.72 3.38
C LEU A 10 13.17 -3.89 4.77
N LEU A 11 13.99 -3.93 5.83
CA LEU A 11 13.55 -4.03 7.23
C LEU A 11 13.23 -2.67 7.86
N LEU A 12 13.90 -1.59 7.45
CA LEU A 12 13.65 -0.24 7.92
C LEU A 12 12.33 0.31 7.40
N VAL A 13 11.99 0.02 6.15
CA VAL A 13 10.73 0.46 5.53
C VAL A 13 9.49 0.08 6.37
N PRO A 14 9.25 -1.20 6.75
CA PRO A 14 8.07 -1.56 7.55
C PRO A 14 8.09 -0.97 8.96
N TRP A 15 9.26 -0.76 9.55
CA TRP A 15 9.39 -0.14 10.87
C TRP A 15 9.08 1.36 10.81
N LEU A 16 9.65 2.07 9.83
CA LEU A 16 9.43 3.49 9.60
C LEU A 16 7.96 3.77 9.23
N LEU A 17 7.35 2.90 8.41
CA LEU A 17 5.93 2.96 8.10
C LEU A 17 5.05 2.84 9.35
N ARG A 18 5.38 1.94 10.29
CA ARG A 18 4.62 1.81 11.55
C ARG A 18 4.76 3.04 12.45
N VAL A 19 5.96 3.61 12.55
CA VAL A 19 6.22 4.83 13.35
C VAL A 19 5.52 6.03 12.75
N VAL A 20 5.63 6.20 11.43
CA VAL A 20 4.91 7.25 10.68
C VAL A 20 3.43 7.06 10.89
N GLN A 21 2.84 5.89 10.60
CA GLN A 21 1.40 5.62 10.82
C GLN A 21 0.92 5.99 12.23
N ARG A 22 1.71 5.76 13.27
CA ARG A 22 1.34 6.08 14.65
C ARG A 22 1.42 7.59 14.94
N ALA A 23 2.45 8.28 14.45
CA ALA A 23 2.60 9.74 14.58
C ALA A 23 1.53 10.50 13.79
N VAL A 24 1.24 9.99 12.61
CA VAL A 24 0.19 10.40 11.68
C VAL A 24 -1.20 10.28 12.31
N ARG A 25 -1.53 9.15 12.94
CA ARG A 25 -2.83 8.95 13.63
C ARG A 25 -3.06 10.00 14.73
N ARG A 26 -2.00 10.44 15.41
CA ARG A 26 -2.08 11.47 16.45
C ARG A 26 -2.24 12.87 15.87
N ARG A 27 -1.54 13.21 14.78
CA ARG A 27 -1.64 14.54 14.17
C ARG A 27 -2.91 14.74 13.34
N ARG A 28 -3.48 13.67 12.78
CA ARG A 28 -4.57 13.76 11.81
C ARG A 28 -5.98 13.55 12.37
N ALA A 29 -6.09 13.20 13.65
CA ALA A 29 -7.33 13.43 14.39
C ALA A 29 -7.72 14.93 14.41
N ALA A 30 -6.78 15.83 14.12
CA ALA A 30 -7.01 17.28 14.12
C ALA A 30 -7.47 17.87 12.78
N ASP A 31 -7.18 17.23 11.62
CA ASP A 31 -7.35 17.91 10.30
C ASP A 31 -8.32 17.25 9.30
N GLY A 32 -8.70 15.96 9.43
CA GLY A 32 -9.88 15.31 8.80
C GLY A 32 -10.05 15.26 7.26
N SER A 33 -9.49 16.22 6.51
CA SER A 33 -9.93 16.64 5.18
C SER A 33 -9.71 15.62 4.06
N LEU A 34 -10.64 15.63 3.10
CA LEU A 34 -10.72 14.67 1.99
C LEU A 34 -9.74 14.98 0.87
N GLU A 35 -9.60 16.26 0.49
CA GLU A 35 -8.75 16.68 -0.63
C GLU A 35 -7.26 16.47 -0.39
N PRO A 36 -6.71 16.89 0.76
CA PRO A 36 -5.33 16.57 1.11
C PRO A 36 -5.10 15.06 1.28
N ALA A 37 -6.10 14.32 1.75
CA ALA A 37 -6.00 12.86 1.87
C ALA A 37 -5.99 12.17 0.50
N TRP A 38 -6.76 12.65 -0.47
CA TRP A 38 -6.75 12.16 -1.84
C TRP A 38 -5.41 12.45 -2.53
N ALA A 39 -4.90 13.68 -2.39
CA ALA A 39 -3.60 14.06 -2.94
C ALA A 39 -2.46 13.18 -2.41
N GLU A 40 -2.45 12.89 -1.10
CA GLU A 40 -1.49 11.97 -0.52
C GLU A 40 -1.63 10.54 -1.07
N LEU A 41 -2.87 10.06 -1.23
CA LEU A 41 -3.11 8.73 -1.79
C LEU A 41 -2.54 8.62 -3.20
N LEU A 42 -2.76 9.62 -4.05
CA LEU A 42 -2.20 9.66 -5.41
C LEU A 42 -0.68 9.68 -5.39
N ALA A 43 -0.07 10.48 -4.51
CA ALA A 43 1.38 10.50 -4.33
C ALA A 43 1.92 9.12 -3.93
N SER A 44 1.27 8.47 -2.95
CA SER A 44 1.64 7.13 -2.51
C SER A 44 1.44 6.07 -3.59
N ALA A 45 0.42 6.20 -4.43
CA ALA A 45 0.17 5.29 -5.55
C ALA A 45 1.27 5.43 -6.62
N ARG A 46 1.68 6.66 -6.95
CA ARG A 46 2.81 6.94 -7.83
C ARG A 46 4.12 6.36 -7.29
N ASP A 47 4.38 6.51 -5.99
CA ASP A 47 5.57 5.93 -5.33
C ASP A 47 5.59 4.39 -5.41
N LEU A 48 4.42 3.76 -5.52
CA LEU A 48 4.27 2.31 -5.70
C LEU A 48 4.26 1.87 -7.17
N GLY A 49 4.49 2.80 -8.11
CA GLY A 49 4.57 2.54 -9.54
C GLY A 49 3.22 2.49 -10.26
N ILE A 50 2.15 2.97 -9.64
CA ILE A 50 0.82 3.06 -10.27
C ILE A 50 0.76 4.38 -11.07
N PRO A 51 0.48 4.34 -12.37
CA PRO A 51 0.57 5.52 -13.25
C PRO A 51 -0.67 6.41 -13.14
N VAL A 52 -0.94 6.97 -11.97
CA VAL A 52 -2.02 7.96 -11.77
C VAL A 52 -1.54 9.37 -12.11
N GLU A 53 -2.32 10.12 -12.87
CA GLU A 53 -2.00 11.50 -13.26
C GLU A 53 -2.94 12.51 -12.58
N ASP A 54 -2.44 13.69 -12.23
CA ASP A 54 -3.24 14.71 -11.51
C ASP A 54 -4.36 15.32 -12.37
N GLY A 55 -4.24 15.24 -13.71
CA GLY A 55 -5.24 15.71 -14.67
C GLY A 55 -6.40 14.74 -14.92
N GLU A 56 -6.29 13.50 -14.43
CA GLU A 56 -7.32 12.49 -14.58
C GLU A 56 -8.53 12.75 -13.67
N SER A 57 -9.70 12.25 -14.09
CA SER A 57 -10.88 12.26 -13.22
C SER A 57 -10.65 11.37 -11.99
N PRO A 58 -11.25 11.70 -10.82
CA PRO A 58 -11.16 10.85 -9.63
C PRO A 58 -11.58 9.39 -9.86
N ARG A 59 -12.47 9.14 -10.84
CA ARG A 59 -12.91 7.79 -11.24
C ARG A 59 -11.85 7.03 -12.03
N ALA A 60 -11.12 7.71 -12.91
CA ALA A 60 -10.01 7.10 -13.65
C ALA A 60 -8.88 6.72 -12.69
N GLN A 61 -8.53 7.63 -11.76
CA GLN A 61 -7.57 7.39 -10.70
C GLN A 61 -7.99 6.21 -9.80
N GLU A 62 -9.28 6.15 -9.39
CA GLU A 62 -9.83 5.00 -8.64
C GLU A 62 -9.63 3.70 -9.42
N ALA A 63 -9.95 3.66 -10.71
CA ALA A 63 -9.87 2.44 -11.51
C ALA A 63 -8.44 1.86 -11.55
N LEU A 64 -7.44 2.74 -11.71
CA LEU A 64 -6.02 2.35 -11.71
C LEU A 64 -5.59 1.79 -10.34
N ILE A 65 -5.98 2.47 -9.26
CA ILE A 65 -5.66 2.06 -7.89
C ILE A 65 -6.39 0.75 -7.52
N ALA A 66 -7.66 0.59 -7.91
CA ALA A 66 -8.46 -0.59 -7.67
C ALA A 66 -7.92 -1.82 -8.41
N GLY A 67 -7.36 -1.62 -9.60
CA GLY A 67 -6.62 -2.66 -10.34
C GLY A 67 -5.38 -3.12 -9.57
N ALA A 68 -4.61 -2.18 -9.01
CA ALA A 68 -3.41 -2.48 -8.23
C ALA A 68 -3.71 -3.12 -6.86
N LEU A 69 -4.89 -2.90 -6.28
CA LEU A 69 -5.32 -3.53 -5.04
C LEU A 69 -5.57 -5.05 -5.19
N GLY A 70 -5.87 -5.55 -6.40
CA GLY A 70 -6.33 -6.93 -6.56
C GLY A 70 -7.53 -7.21 -5.64
N ASP A 71 -7.75 -8.46 -5.23
CA ASP A 71 -8.99 -8.90 -4.56
C ASP A 71 -9.25 -8.37 -3.13
N ASP A 72 -8.52 -7.34 -2.67
CA ASP A 72 -8.78 -6.66 -1.39
C ASP A 72 -10.04 -5.78 -1.47
N GLU A 73 -11.21 -6.42 -1.35
CA GLU A 73 -12.51 -5.75 -1.42
C GLU A 73 -12.71 -4.72 -0.30
N GLY A 74 -12.06 -4.92 0.86
CA GLY A 74 -12.07 -3.96 1.96
C GLY A 74 -11.37 -2.66 1.57
N ALA A 75 -10.16 -2.75 1.02
CA ALA A 75 -9.43 -1.58 0.55
C ALA A 75 -10.13 -0.90 -0.64
N ARG A 76 -10.73 -1.67 -1.56
CA ARG A 76 -11.52 -1.14 -2.69
C ARG A 76 -12.77 -0.39 -2.22
N SER A 77 -13.49 -0.92 -1.24
CA SER A 77 -14.65 -0.24 -0.64
C SER A 77 -14.27 1.09 0.00
N VAL A 78 -13.15 1.11 0.74
CA VAL A 78 -12.64 2.34 1.36
C VAL A 78 -12.18 3.36 0.31
N LEU A 79 -11.53 2.90 -0.76
CA LEU A 79 -11.14 3.75 -1.89
C LEU A 79 -12.36 4.40 -2.55
N ARG A 80 -13.42 3.61 -2.81
CA ARG A 80 -14.67 4.11 -3.40
C ARG A 80 -15.31 5.18 -2.53
N GLY A 81 -15.44 4.93 -1.23
CA GLY A 81 -16.00 5.91 -0.29
C GLY A 81 -15.17 7.21 -0.21
N LEU A 82 -13.84 7.10 -0.29
CA LEU A 82 -12.96 8.25 -0.34
C LEU A 82 -13.17 9.07 -1.63
N ARG A 83 -13.23 8.42 -2.79
CA ARG A 83 -13.53 9.07 -4.08
C ARG A 83 -14.89 9.78 -4.03
N GLU A 84 -15.93 9.13 -3.50
CA GLU A 84 -17.26 9.75 -3.38
C GLU A 84 -17.24 10.99 -2.49
N GLY A 85 -16.42 10.98 -1.43
CA GLY A 85 -16.16 12.16 -0.60
C GLY A 85 -15.54 13.29 -1.41
N VAL A 86 -14.48 13.00 -2.16
CA VAL A 86 -13.79 13.97 -3.04
C VAL A 86 -14.72 14.54 -4.10
N GLU A 87 -15.52 13.70 -4.76
CA GLU A 87 -16.50 14.17 -5.74
C GLU A 87 -17.54 15.09 -5.10
N ARG A 88 -18.04 14.76 -3.91
CA ARG A 88 -18.95 15.65 -3.18
C ARG A 88 -18.29 16.98 -2.83
N VAL A 89 -17.04 16.98 -2.36
CA VAL A 89 -16.31 18.22 -2.05
C VAL A 89 -16.13 19.09 -3.31
N ARG A 90 -15.86 18.48 -4.48
CA ARG A 90 -15.62 19.21 -5.73
C ARG A 90 -16.89 19.69 -6.44
N TYR A 91 -17.97 18.92 -6.35
CA TYR A 91 -19.14 19.11 -7.20
C TYR A 91 -20.44 19.39 -6.43
N ALA A 92 -20.51 19.13 -5.12
CA ALA A 92 -21.71 19.41 -4.35
C ALA A 92 -21.70 20.87 -3.83
N PRO A 93 -22.85 21.56 -3.88
CA PRO A 93 -22.98 22.91 -3.34
C PRO A 93 -23.06 22.96 -1.79
N VAL A 94 -23.03 21.80 -1.12
CA VAL A 94 -23.19 21.68 0.34
C VAL A 94 -21.84 21.38 0.98
N PRO A 95 -21.48 22.01 2.12
CA PRO A 95 -20.28 21.67 2.87
C PRO A 95 -20.30 20.19 3.23
N ALA A 96 -19.35 19.42 2.70
CA ALA A 96 -19.18 18.03 3.08
C ALA A 96 -18.59 17.95 4.49
N GLU A 97 -19.13 17.08 5.33
CA GLU A 97 -18.47 16.71 6.60
C GLU A 97 -17.09 16.12 6.27
N GLN A 98 -16.04 16.79 6.74
CA GLN A 98 -14.64 16.50 6.41
C GLN A 98 -14.05 15.42 7.32
N ASP A 99 -14.79 14.35 7.59
CA ASP A 99 -14.37 13.41 8.61
C ASP A 99 -13.78 12.12 8.03
N ALA A 100 -12.60 11.80 8.54
CA ALA A 100 -11.83 10.57 8.33
C ALA A 100 -11.17 10.35 6.95
N GLY A 101 -11.06 11.37 6.09
CA GLY A 101 -10.41 11.25 4.77
C GLY A 101 -9.00 10.65 4.86
N TRP A 102 -8.20 11.11 5.82
CA TRP A 102 -6.87 10.56 6.05
C TRP A 102 -6.87 9.08 6.42
N ARG A 103 -7.79 8.66 7.29
CA ARG A 103 -7.86 7.26 7.74
C ARG A 103 -8.16 6.36 6.54
N ALA A 104 -9.11 6.76 5.70
CA ALA A 104 -9.44 6.08 4.47
C ALA A 104 -8.23 5.98 3.53
N ALA A 105 -7.57 7.09 3.22
CA ALA A 105 -6.36 7.09 2.39
C ALA A 105 -5.27 6.15 2.95
N SER A 106 -5.03 6.20 4.26
CA SER A 106 -4.02 5.35 4.91
C SER A 106 -4.34 3.85 4.84
N THR A 107 -5.62 3.48 4.88
CA THR A 107 -6.09 2.10 4.70
C THR A 107 -5.86 1.62 3.27
N VAL A 108 -6.20 2.44 2.27
CA VAL A 108 -5.97 2.11 0.86
C VAL A 108 -4.49 1.92 0.57
N VAL A 109 -3.64 2.85 1.04
CA VAL A 109 -2.18 2.73 0.86
C VAL A 109 -1.63 1.47 1.56
N ALA A 110 -2.20 1.07 2.71
CA ALA A 110 -1.82 -0.18 3.35
C ALA A 110 -2.18 -1.41 2.50
N GLY A 111 -3.36 -1.39 1.86
CA GLY A 111 -3.78 -2.40 0.90
C GLY A 111 -2.85 -2.48 -0.32
N LEU A 112 -2.49 -1.33 -0.92
CA LEU A 112 -1.55 -1.27 -2.04
C LEU A 112 -0.17 -1.82 -1.69
N ARG A 113 0.34 -1.50 -0.50
CA ARG A 113 1.61 -2.07 -0.01
C ARG A 113 1.50 -3.57 0.25
N ALA A 114 0.32 -4.06 0.64
CA ALA A 114 0.09 -5.49 0.83
C ALA A 114 0.02 -6.23 -0.52
N SER A 115 -0.60 -5.63 -1.55
CA SER A 115 -0.74 -6.23 -2.89
C SER A 115 0.59 -6.35 -3.63
N VAL A 116 1.48 -5.35 -3.50
CA VAL A 116 2.88 -5.43 -3.98
C VAL A 116 3.69 -6.49 -3.20
N GLY A 117 3.20 -6.93 -2.03
CA GLY A 117 3.91 -7.76 -1.07
C GLY A 117 3.45 -9.22 -0.94
N THR A 118 2.61 -9.76 -1.82
CA THR A 118 2.00 -11.10 -1.60
C THR A 118 2.87 -12.28 -2.06
N GLY A 119 3.72 -12.12 -3.08
CA GLY A 119 4.61 -13.21 -3.55
C GLY A 119 5.71 -13.59 -2.56
N ALA A 120 6.20 -12.65 -1.75
CA ALA A 120 7.27 -12.88 -0.77
C ALA A 120 6.75 -13.22 0.64
N ARG A 121 5.54 -12.77 1.01
CA ARG A 121 4.97 -12.97 2.35
C ARG A 121 4.46 -14.38 2.61
N LEU A 122 3.98 -15.09 1.59
CA LEU A 122 3.56 -16.50 1.73
C LEU A 122 4.73 -17.44 2.07
N THR A 123 5.95 -17.14 1.62
CA THR A 123 7.14 -17.93 2.01
C THR A 123 7.72 -17.50 3.36
N ALA A 124 7.62 -16.22 3.72
CA ALA A 124 8.20 -15.68 4.94
C ALA A 124 7.39 -15.98 6.22
N ALA A 125 6.09 -16.29 6.11
CA ALA A 125 5.28 -16.73 7.23
C ALA A 125 5.47 -18.22 7.59
N VAL A 126 5.97 -19.05 6.65
CA VAL A 126 6.10 -20.51 6.84
C VAL A 126 7.56 -20.97 7.02
N ALA A 127 8.56 -20.26 6.50
CA ALA A 127 9.95 -20.69 6.62
C ALA A 127 10.92 -19.51 6.90
N PRO A 128 11.34 -19.30 8.16
CA PRO A 128 12.44 -18.40 8.49
C PRO A 128 13.72 -18.89 7.82
N ARG A 129 14.24 -18.12 6.85
CA ARG A 129 15.49 -18.44 6.15
C ARG A 129 16.75 -18.38 7.03
N SER A 130 16.60 -18.09 8.33
CA SER A 130 17.67 -18.18 9.33
C SER A 130 17.97 -19.60 9.82
N VAL A 131 17.20 -20.63 9.40
CA VAL A 131 17.35 -22.01 9.90
C VAL A 131 18.08 -22.97 8.95
N LEU A 132 18.33 -22.62 7.67
CA LEU A 132 18.95 -23.58 6.74
C LEU A 132 20.24 -23.06 6.06
N PRO A 133 21.38 -23.01 6.77
CA PRO A 133 22.71 -23.07 6.15
C PRO A 133 23.15 -24.52 5.81
N GLY A 134 22.27 -25.52 5.93
CA GLY A 134 22.66 -26.95 6.02
C GLY A 134 22.23 -27.90 4.89
N LEU A 135 21.34 -27.54 3.97
CA LEU A 135 20.88 -28.47 2.90
C LEU A 135 21.61 -28.26 1.57
N ALA A 136 22.85 -27.79 1.63
CA ALA A 136 23.80 -28.13 0.58
C ALA A 136 24.10 -29.63 0.66
N ARG A 137 23.94 -30.31 -0.48
CA ARG A 137 24.39 -31.67 -0.82
C ARG A 137 23.46 -32.81 -0.38
N THR A 138 22.82 -33.39 -1.37
CA THR A 138 23.20 -34.74 -1.82
C THR A 138 22.93 -34.93 -3.32
N ARG A 139 24.03 -34.89 -4.09
CA ARG A 139 24.42 -35.91 -5.09
C ARG A 139 23.42 -36.26 -6.22
N ARG A 140 23.68 -35.70 -7.43
CA ARG A 140 23.59 -36.44 -8.73
C ARG A 140 24.40 -37.74 -8.59
N PRO A 141 24.06 -38.92 -9.16
CA PRO A 141 23.80 -39.13 -10.61
C PRO A 141 22.74 -40.27 -10.82
N ARG A 142 22.46 -40.92 -11.95
CA ARG A 142 22.88 -40.95 -13.36
C ARG A 142 21.82 -41.80 -14.11
N SER A 143 21.78 -41.63 -15.42
CA SER A 143 21.58 -42.64 -16.47
C SER A 143 20.32 -43.52 -16.51
N ASP A 144 19.61 -43.31 -17.62
CA ASP A 144 19.27 -44.29 -18.67
C ASP A 144 18.50 -45.54 -18.25
N LEU A 145 17.28 -45.68 -18.77
CA LEU A 145 16.86 -46.69 -19.75
C LEU A 145 15.63 -46.20 -20.51
#